data_AF-A0A0A8EME4-F1
#
_entry.id   AF-A0A0A8EME4-F1
#
_cell.length_a   1.000
_cell.length_b   1.000
_cell.length_c   1.000
_cell.angle_alpha   90.00
_cell.angle_beta   90.00
_cell.angle_gamma   90.00
#
_symmetry.space_group_name_H-M   'P 1'
#
loop_
_entity.id
_entity.type
_entity.pdbx_description
1 polymer ?
#
loop_
_entity_poly.entity_id
_entity_poly.type
_entity_poly.pdbx_seq_one_letter_code
_entity_poly.pdbx_strand_id
1 'polypeptide(L)'
;MTKPKNSRQPNGASSIFLGKDGRWHGYVTVGVKDNGAPDRRHVSRKTRPEVTKAVRELEKQRDSTGVGKAGRTWTVTTWLTHWVENIAAPNVGENTIDGYRVAVYHHLIPGLGAHRLEKLEPEHLERFYQKMQANGSAAGTAHQVHRTVSTALNEAVRRRHLTTNPASIAKAPKVEEEEVEPYTLEEIQRLLLEAGKHRNHARWVIALALGLRQGEALGLKWDDVDFEEGVLFVRRGRLRPRYKHGCGDKCGRKPGYCPQKINTRRETKDTKTRAGKRTIGAPEQLLTLLRRHKEAQDRERDLARDLWVEKGYVFTSPTGEPLNPNTDHHKWKDLLKAAGVREGRLHDARHTAATVLLILGVPEAVVDRIMGWEPGKSARMRRRYQHLTGQVLQQTAAKVGGLLWGTTPSAPASTSGGPVPGLIQESVPADPRVYVARLGERHIPFLHREHADAVASQWGTDHPNHPAEVEEWDREKWEHRGPGGIRAIRDRMPDRRIVHHAHVVYLPGGERLNIGRDKQRSVVAWEFETDLYTDLPVRWHTTRRPGQEVEAHVRGTEKDAVCAAYVEACAQALDRSRNPGKYGDVIDR
;
A
#
# COMPACT_ATOMS: atom_id res chain seq x y z
N MET A 1 79.89 22.35 31.26
CA MET A 1 78.91 22.65 30.21
C MET A 1 77.64 23.19 30.85
N THR A 2 77.50 24.52 30.83
CA THR A 2 76.37 25.30 31.33
C THR A 2 75.12 24.97 30.51
N LYS A 3 74.03 24.52 31.16
CA LYS A 3 72.73 24.31 30.51
C LYS A 3 72.25 25.64 29.90
N PRO A 4 71.85 25.67 28.62
CA PRO A 4 71.27 26.89 28.06
C PRO A 4 69.95 27.18 28.79
N LYS A 5 69.93 28.30 29.54
CA LYS A 5 68.71 28.94 30.03
C LYS A 5 68.02 29.58 28.81
N ASN A 6 66.71 29.36 28.70
CA ASN A 6 65.79 29.84 27.65
C ASN A 6 65.68 29.00 26.37
N SER A 7 65.35 27.71 26.49
CA SER A 7 64.47 27.11 25.47
C SER A 7 63.02 27.48 25.79
N ARG A 8 62.41 28.29 24.92
CA ARG A 8 60.97 28.60 25.00
C ARG A 8 60.24 27.26 24.87
N GLN A 9 59.38 26.92 25.84
CA GLN A 9 58.63 25.66 25.77
C GLN A 9 57.83 25.62 24.45
N PRO A 10 57.71 24.43 23.82
CA PRO A 10 56.99 24.30 22.56
C PRO A 10 55.56 24.83 22.69
N ASN A 11 55.06 25.47 21.63
CA ASN A 11 53.72 26.05 21.62
C ASN A 11 52.68 24.99 22.00
N GLY A 12 51.88 25.27 23.02
CA GLY A 12 50.86 24.36 23.53
C GLY A 12 51.30 23.46 24.70
N ALA A 13 52.57 23.51 25.13
CA ALA A 13 53.06 22.73 26.27
C ALA A 13 52.32 23.06 27.59
N SER A 14 52.09 22.02 28.38
CA SER A 14 51.54 22.16 29.73
C SER A 14 52.57 22.80 30.67
N SER A 15 52.13 23.72 31.52
CA SER A 15 53.01 24.47 32.43
C SER A 15 52.58 24.29 33.88
N ILE A 16 53.52 23.97 34.77
CA ILE A 16 53.30 23.88 36.23
C ILE A 16 54.22 24.86 36.93
N PHE A 17 53.68 25.71 37.82
CA PHE A 17 54.46 26.66 38.61
C PHE A 17 53.81 26.93 39.98
N LEU A 18 54.59 27.48 40.92
CA LEU A 18 54.12 27.92 42.23
C LEU A 18 53.66 29.38 42.14
N GLY A 19 52.40 29.64 42.50
CA GLY A 19 51.81 30.97 42.51
C GLY A 19 52.22 31.79 43.72
N LYS A 20 52.00 33.11 43.65
CA LYS A 20 52.17 34.04 44.78
C LYS A 20 51.15 33.80 45.91
N ASP A 21 50.10 33.03 45.63
CA ASP A 21 49.06 32.58 46.55
C ASP A 21 49.46 31.35 47.38
N GLY A 22 50.70 30.86 47.22
CA GLY A 22 51.20 29.66 47.89
C GLY A 22 50.65 28.35 47.33
N ARG A 23 49.93 28.37 46.20
CA ARG A 23 49.38 27.17 45.55
C ARG A 23 50.14 26.81 44.29
N TRP A 24 50.17 25.54 43.96
CA TRP A 24 50.69 25.05 42.69
C TRP A 24 49.61 25.20 41.62
N HIS A 25 49.94 25.85 40.50
CA HIS A 25 49.08 26.01 39.33
C HIS A 25 49.58 25.18 38.16
N GLY A 26 48.64 24.57 37.44
CA GLY A 26 48.86 23.88 36.17
C GLY A 26 48.01 24.51 35.07
N TYR A 27 48.58 24.70 33.89
CA TYR A 27 47.83 25.05 32.67
C TYR A 27 48.05 23.99 31.62
N VAL A 28 46.98 23.48 31.02
CA VAL A 28 47.01 22.49 29.94
C VAL A 28 46.30 23.06 28.72
N THR A 29 46.97 23.04 27.57
CA THR A 29 46.33 23.41 26.29
C THR A 29 45.56 22.20 25.79
N VAL A 30 44.23 22.34 25.71
CA VAL A 30 43.32 21.24 25.39
C VAL A 30 42.70 21.35 23.99
N GLY A 31 42.95 22.45 23.29
CA GLY A 31 42.46 22.68 21.93
C GLY A 31 42.57 24.14 21.49
N VAL A 32 41.75 24.51 20.51
CA VAL A 32 41.62 25.88 19.97
C VAL A 32 40.16 26.32 20.08
N LYS A 33 39.93 27.52 20.61
CA LYS A 33 38.61 28.15 20.71
C LYS A 33 38.11 28.57 19.31
N ASP A 34 36.83 28.87 19.19
CA ASP A 34 36.23 29.24 17.90
C ASP A 34 36.80 30.55 17.31
N ASN A 35 37.45 31.39 18.13
CA ASN A 35 38.19 32.58 17.68
C ASN A 35 39.66 32.33 17.30
N GLY A 36 40.08 31.06 17.20
CA GLY A 36 41.45 30.68 16.87
C GLY A 36 42.45 30.75 18.03
N ALA A 37 42.04 31.20 19.22
CA ALA A 37 42.94 31.28 20.37
C ALA A 37 43.10 29.91 21.07
N PRO A 38 44.27 29.59 21.67
CA PRO A 38 44.45 28.36 22.43
C PRO A 38 43.48 28.26 23.62
N ASP A 39 42.83 27.11 23.74
CA ASP A 39 41.99 26.77 24.89
C ASP A 39 42.88 26.21 26.01
N ARG A 40 43.25 27.06 26.98
CA ARG A 40 44.10 26.69 28.12
C ARG A 40 43.24 26.52 29.37
N ARG A 41 43.19 25.30 29.91
CA ARG A 41 42.51 24.99 31.18
C ARG A 41 43.46 25.15 32.35
N HIS A 42 42.96 25.74 33.43
CA HIS A 42 43.71 26.00 34.66
C HIS A 42 43.28 25.03 35.77
N VAL A 43 44.23 24.55 36.55
CA VAL A 43 43.99 23.78 37.77
C VAL A 43 44.95 24.23 38.87
N SER A 44 44.49 24.29 40.12
CA SER A 44 45.35 24.61 41.27
C SER A 44 45.22 23.61 42.41
N ARG A 45 46.33 23.30 43.09
CA ARG A 45 46.42 22.36 44.22
C ARG A 45 47.40 22.87 45.28
N LYS A 46 47.33 22.31 46.49
CA LYS A 46 48.21 22.73 47.61
C LYS A 46 49.63 22.20 47.43
N THR A 47 49.79 21.01 46.85
CA THR A 47 51.09 20.37 46.67
C THR A 47 51.46 20.18 45.19
N ARG A 48 52.77 20.17 44.89
CA ARG A 48 53.29 19.93 43.53
C ARG A 48 52.84 18.57 42.96
N PRO A 49 52.87 17.45 43.72
CA PRO A 49 52.43 16.15 43.21
C PRO A 49 50.95 16.13 42.83
N GLU A 50 50.08 16.76 43.62
CA GLU A 50 48.64 16.84 43.34
C GLU A 50 48.36 17.59 42.04
N VAL A 51 49.00 18.75 41.81
CA VAL A 51 48.79 19.50 40.56
C VAL A 51 49.37 18.75 39.37
N THR A 52 50.49 18.04 39.55
CA THR A 52 51.11 17.23 38.48
C THR A 52 50.20 16.08 38.09
N LYS A 53 49.58 15.40 39.06
CA LYS A 53 48.58 14.36 38.80
C LYS A 53 47.35 14.91 38.06
N ALA A 54 46.86 16.08 38.48
CA ALA A 54 45.73 16.73 37.83
C ALA A 54 46.03 17.19 36.39
N VAL A 55 47.26 17.68 36.13
CA VAL A 55 47.73 18.04 34.79
C VAL A 55 47.83 16.80 33.90
N ARG A 56 48.43 15.70 34.38
CA ARG A 56 48.51 14.44 33.64
C ARG A 56 47.14 13.85 33.32
N GLU A 57 46.18 13.98 34.24
CA GLU A 57 44.80 13.53 34.00
C GLU A 57 44.13 14.37 32.90
N LEU A 58 44.33 15.70 32.89
CA LEU A 58 43.84 16.57 31.81
C LEU A 58 44.51 16.29 30.47
N GLU A 59 45.80 15.96 30.46
CA GLU A 59 46.53 15.50 29.25
C GLU A 59 46.00 14.16 28.76
N LYS A 60 45.77 13.20 29.67
CA LYS A 60 45.17 11.91 29.33
C LYS A 60 43.75 12.07 28.78
N GLN A 61 42.93 12.94 29.37
CA GLN A 61 41.61 13.29 28.83
C GLN A 61 41.73 13.90 27.42
N ARG A 62 42.72 14.77 27.18
CA ARG A 62 43.02 15.28 25.83
C ARG A 62 43.38 14.21 24.83
N ASP A 63 44.21 13.25 25.23
CA ASP A 63 44.78 12.27 24.32
C ASP A 63 43.83 11.08 24.09
N SER A 64 42.96 10.74 25.06
CA SER A 64 42.03 9.60 25.01
C SER A 64 40.62 9.93 24.50
N THR A 65 40.14 11.14 24.77
CA THR A 65 38.80 11.60 24.41
C THR A 65 38.95 13.04 23.99
N GLY A 66 39.32 13.28 22.71
CA GLY A 66 39.63 14.61 22.16
C GLY A 66 38.81 15.69 22.87
N VAL A 67 39.47 16.48 23.73
CA VAL A 67 38.79 17.24 24.78
C VAL A 67 37.63 17.99 24.17
N GLY A 68 36.41 17.75 24.68
CA GLY A 68 35.24 18.53 24.29
C GLY A 68 35.61 20.01 24.35
N LYS A 69 35.58 20.68 23.19
CA LYS A 69 35.91 22.11 23.03
C LYS A 69 35.43 22.87 24.28
N ALA A 70 36.32 23.48 25.06
CA ALA A 70 35.85 24.29 26.18
C ALA A 70 35.28 25.59 25.61
N GLY A 71 33.95 25.61 25.49
CA GLY A 71 33.20 26.75 25.00
C GLY A 71 31.76 26.36 24.72
N ARG A 72 30.91 26.49 25.75
CA ARG A 72 29.49 26.10 25.85
C ARG A 72 29.24 24.60 26.00
N THR A 73 29.05 24.19 27.26
CA THR A 73 28.35 22.95 27.59
C THR A 73 26.93 23.03 27.04
N TRP A 74 26.64 22.30 25.97
CA TRP A 74 25.31 22.25 25.38
C TRP A 74 24.31 21.70 26.41
N THR A 75 23.22 22.42 26.63
CA THR A 75 22.00 21.83 27.15
C THR A 75 21.25 21.15 26.01
N VAL A 76 20.35 20.22 26.33
CA VAL A 76 19.49 19.58 25.35
C VAL A 76 18.69 20.64 24.58
N THR A 77 18.19 21.69 25.24
CA THR A 77 17.52 22.82 24.57
C THR A 77 18.41 23.44 23.50
N THR A 78 19.59 23.93 23.90
CA THR A 78 20.48 24.64 22.97
C THR A 78 20.91 23.75 21.80
N TRP A 79 21.18 22.48 22.05
CA TRP A 79 21.56 21.53 21.01
C TRP A 79 20.41 21.26 20.04
N LEU A 80 19.21 20.94 20.55
CA LEU A 80 18.07 20.62 19.69
C LEU A 80 17.61 21.82 18.86
N THR A 81 17.63 23.03 19.44
CA THR A 81 17.37 24.28 18.69
C THR A 81 18.42 24.49 17.60
N HIS A 82 19.71 24.33 17.92
CA HIS A 82 20.76 24.47 16.92
C HIS A 82 20.63 23.43 15.80
N TRP A 83 20.38 22.17 16.17
CA TRP A 83 20.20 21.08 15.23
C TRP A 83 19.00 21.32 14.31
N VAL A 84 17.83 21.63 14.86
CA VAL A 84 16.62 21.76 14.03
C VAL A 84 16.73 22.96 13.08
N GLU A 85 17.19 24.11 13.54
CA GLU A 85 17.21 25.34 12.73
C GLU A 85 18.42 25.45 11.79
N ASN A 86 19.60 24.98 12.19
CA ASN A 86 20.84 25.24 11.45
C ASN A 86 21.38 23.99 10.74
N ILE A 87 21.05 22.79 11.21
CA ILE A 87 21.57 21.54 10.64
C ILE A 87 20.51 20.82 9.81
N ALA A 88 19.33 20.59 10.39
CA ALA A 88 18.27 19.83 9.74
C ALA A 88 17.54 20.67 8.69
N ALA A 89 17.11 21.90 9.03
CA ALA A 89 16.29 22.74 8.16
C ALA A 89 16.84 22.94 6.73
N PRO A 90 18.15 23.16 6.50
CA PRO A 90 18.68 23.31 5.14
C PRO A 90 18.67 22.02 4.32
N ASN A 91 18.65 20.86 4.97
CA ASN A 91 18.93 19.57 4.34
C ASN A 91 17.71 18.65 4.19
N VAL A 92 16.58 18.99 4.83
CA VAL A 92 15.37 18.14 4.81
C VAL A 92 14.19 18.86 4.18
N GLY A 93 13.25 18.08 3.64
CA GLY A 93 12.04 18.64 3.05
C GLY A 93 11.15 19.33 4.09
N GLU A 94 10.37 20.33 3.64
CA GLU A 94 9.51 21.17 4.48
C GLU A 94 8.66 20.40 5.52
N ASN A 95 7.93 19.36 5.11
CA ASN A 95 7.11 18.60 6.06
C ASN A 95 7.95 17.86 7.12
N THR A 96 9.17 17.46 6.77
CA THR A 96 10.09 16.78 7.68
C THR A 96 10.58 17.78 8.73
N ILE A 97 10.97 18.98 8.32
CA ILE A 97 11.43 20.00 9.27
C ILE A 97 10.29 20.46 10.19
N ASP A 98 9.05 20.58 9.70
CA ASP A 98 7.92 20.90 10.60
C ASP A 98 7.69 19.79 11.63
N GLY A 99 7.76 18.53 11.21
CA GLY A 99 7.67 17.39 12.14
C GLY A 99 8.77 17.42 13.19
N TYR A 100 10.00 17.75 12.79
CA TYR A 100 11.11 17.94 13.72
C TYR A 100 10.89 19.12 14.66
N ARG A 101 10.45 20.28 14.16
CA ARG A 101 10.15 21.45 15.00
C ARG A 101 9.04 21.16 16.01
N VAL A 102 7.98 20.45 15.61
CA VAL A 102 6.92 20.03 16.54
C VAL A 102 7.49 19.12 17.63
N ALA A 103 8.24 18.08 17.24
CA ALA A 103 8.88 17.18 18.20
C ALA A 103 9.85 17.93 19.14
N VAL A 104 10.64 18.87 18.62
CA VAL A 104 11.63 19.63 19.38
C VAL A 104 10.97 20.63 20.32
N TYR A 105 10.17 21.56 19.80
CA TYR A 105 9.65 22.68 20.58
C TYR A 105 8.46 22.34 21.47
N HIS A 106 7.58 21.42 21.03
CA HIS A 106 6.38 21.08 21.82
C HIS A 106 6.59 19.90 22.77
N HIS A 107 7.58 19.03 22.51
CA HIS A 107 7.76 17.82 23.30
C HIS A 107 9.14 17.74 23.96
N LEU A 108 10.23 17.72 23.18
CA LEU A 108 11.58 17.46 23.69
C LEU A 108 12.13 18.58 24.57
N ILE A 109 12.00 19.84 24.15
CA ILE A 109 12.49 20.98 24.93
C ILE A 109 11.72 21.10 26.27
N PRO A 110 10.37 21.07 26.29
CA PRO A 110 9.62 21.08 27.55
C PRO A 110 9.93 19.89 28.47
N GLY A 111 10.19 18.71 27.91
CA GLY A 111 10.38 17.49 28.70
C GLY A 111 11.82 17.23 29.14
N LEU A 112 12.81 17.56 28.30
CA LEU A 112 14.21 17.16 28.47
C LEU A 112 15.20 18.32 28.33
N GLY A 113 14.73 19.51 27.93
CA GLY A 113 15.58 20.63 27.54
C GLY A 113 16.55 21.12 28.62
N ALA A 114 16.13 21.02 29.90
CA ALA A 114 16.93 21.43 31.06
C ALA A 114 18.15 20.54 31.32
N HIS A 115 18.17 19.31 30.79
CA HIS A 115 19.31 18.43 30.97
C HIS A 115 20.53 18.95 30.21
N ARG A 116 21.71 18.75 30.80
CA ARG A 116 22.97 18.89 30.06
C ARG A 116 23.06 17.75 29.05
N LEU A 117 23.51 18.05 27.83
CA LEU A 117 23.57 17.08 26.74
C LEU A 117 24.38 15.83 27.15
N GLU A 118 25.53 16.02 27.77
CA GLU A 118 26.43 14.96 28.27
C GLU A 118 25.89 14.17 29.48
N LYS A 119 24.85 14.69 30.15
CA LYS A 119 24.20 14.04 31.32
C LYS A 119 22.83 13.46 30.94
N LEU A 120 22.49 13.45 29.66
CA LEU A 120 21.27 12.83 29.19
C LEU A 120 21.47 11.31 29.16
N GLU A 121 20.70 10.61 29.98
CA GLU A 121 20.75 9.15 30.12
C GLU A 121 19.51 8.50 29.48
N PRO A 122 19.59 7.22 29.06
CA PRO A 122 18.45 6.48 28.48
C PRO A 122 17.18 6.54 29.34
N GLU A 123 17.32 6.46 30.66
CA GLU A 123 16.23 6.46 31.64
C GLU A 123 15.45 7.80 31.67
N HIS A 124 16.10 8.90 31.29
CA HIS A 124 15.42 10.19 31.13
C HIS A 124 14.47 10.17 29.94
N LEU A 125 14.91 9.56 28.83
CA LEU A 125 14.11 9.43 27.61
C LEU A 125 12.92 8.51 27.85
N GLU A 126 13.14 7.37 28.50
CA GLU A 126 12.09 6.40 28.81
C GLU A 126 11.01 6.97 29.73
N ARG A 127 11.40 7.63 30.83
CA ARG A 127 10.45 8.33 31.73
C ARG A 127 9.69 9.43 30.99
N PHE A 128 10.37 10.16 30.11
CA PHE A 128 9.73 11.18 29.29
C PHE A 128 8.67 10.57 28.35
N TYR A 129 8.96 9.47 27.67
CA TYR A 129 7.98 8.81 26.80
C TYR A 129 6.77 8.27 27.58
N GLN A 130 7.00 7.67 28.76
CA GLN A 130 5.91 7.22 29.64
C GLN A 130 5.02 8.40 30.05
N LYS A 131 5.63 9.53 30.45
CA LYS A 131 4.89 10.75 30.80
C LYS A 131 4.10 11.30 29.61
N MET A 132 4.66 11.27 28.40
CA MET A 132 3.92 11.69 27.19
C MET A 132 2.65 10.85 26.98
N GLN A 133 2.76 9.53 27.13
CA GLN A 133 1.63 8.62 26.96
C GLN A 133 0.60 8.79 28.07
N ALA A 134 1.04 8.92 29.33
CA ALA A 134 0.18 9.22 30.47
C ALA A 134 -0.61 10.52 30.29
N ASN A 135 -0.03 11.51 29.61
CA ASN A 135 -0.67 12.79 29.27
C ASN A 135 -1.53 12.72 27.98
N GLY A 136 -1.83 11.52 27.47
CA GLY A 136 -2.74 11.31 26.34
C GLY A 136 -2.09 11.36 24.95
N SER A 137 -0.76 11.40 24.83
CA SER A 137 -0.11 11.26 23.52
C SER A 137 -0.19 9.82 23.03
N ALA A 138 -0.63 9.62 21.78
CA ALA A 138 -0.59 8.30 21.15
C ALA A 138 0.84 7.73 21.10
N ALA A 139 0.96 6.39 21.19
CA ALA A 139 2.27 5.72 21.16
C ALA A 139 3.07 6.05 19.90
N GLY A 140 2.40 6.18 18.75
CA GLY A 140 3.01 6.62 17.49
C GLY A 140 3.64 8.02 17.57
N THR A 141 3.01 8.95 18.30
CA THR A 141 3.55 10.30 18.53
C THR A 141 4.82 10.24 19.38
N ALA A 142 4.78 9.51 20.49
CA ALA A 142 5.95 9.32 21.36
C ALA A 142 7.11 8.63 20.60
N HIS A 143 6.79 7.64 19.75
CA HIS A 143 7.78 6.98 18.90
C HIS A 143 8.38 7.93 17.85
N GLN A 144 7.58 8.80 17.25
CA GLN A 144 8.09 9.81 16.32
C GLN A 144 9.03 10.82 17.00
N VAL A 145 8.72 11.19 18.25
CA VAL A 145 9.60 12.02 19.09
C VAL A 145 10.92 11.29 19.39
N HIS A 146 10.85 10.01 19.76
CA HIS A 146 12.05 9.16 19.94
C HIS A 146 12.94 9.14 18.69
N ARG A 147 12.35 8.94 17.50
CA ARG A 147 13.11 8.95 16.23
C ARG A 147 13.78 10.30 15.96
N THR A 148 13.10 11.39 16.31
CA THR A 148 13.62 12.75 16.12
C THR A 148 14.81 13.00 17.04
N VAL A 149 14.69 12.73 18.35
CA VAL A 149 15.79 12.92 19.29
C VAL A 149 16.95 11.99 18.99
N SER A 150 16.70 10.74 18.59
CA SER A 150 17.75 9.81 18.17
C SER A 150 18.53 10.33 16.96
N THR A 151 17.85 10.91 15.97
CA THR A 151 18.49 11.55 14.81
C THR A 151 19.35 12.75 15.24
N ALA A 152 18.81 13.62 16.11
CA ALA A 152 19.52 14.80 16.59
C ALA A 152 20.76 14.44 17.43
N LEU A 153 20.68 13.41 18.28
CA LEU A 153 21.78 12.97 19.12
C LEU A 153 22.83 12.18 18.33
N ASN A 154 22.45 11.45 17.28
CA ASN A 154 23.40 10.86 16.33
C ASN A 154 24.26 11.94 15.66
N GLU A 155 23.67 13.08 15.28
CA GLU A 155 24.46 14.20 14.76
C GLU A 155 25.38 14.81 15.84
N ALA A 156 24.97 14.80 17.11
CA ALA A 156 25.82 15.23 18.22
C ALA A 156 27.04 14.30 18.38
N VAL A 157 26.84 12.99 18.26
CA VAL A 157 27.91 11.99 18.27
C VAL A 157 28.83 12.17 17.08
N ARG A 158 28.28 12.34 15.87
CA ARG A 158 29.06 12.60 14.65
C ARG A 158 29.95 13.84 14.77
N ARG A 159 29.46 14.89 15.45
CA ARG A 159 30.21 16.12 15.74
C ARG A 159 31.06 16.05 17.02
N ARG A 160 31.13 14.89 17.67
CA ARG A 160 31.90 14.63 18.89
C ARG A 160 31.48 15.49 20.10
N HIS A 161 30.23 15.93 20.13
CA HIS A 161 29.61 16.54 21.32
C HIS A 161 29.11 15.49 22.31
N LEU A 162 28.88 14.26 21.83
CA LEU A 162 28.58 13.08 22.64
C LEU A 162 29.47 11.92 22.22
N THR A 163 29.80 11.03 23.16
CA THR A 163 30.51 9.78 22.86
C THR A 163 29.55 8.72 22.32
N THR A 164 28.37 8.62 22.95
CA THR A 164 27.35 7.62 22.65
C THR A 164 25.99 8.29 22.57
N ASN A 165 25.09 7.77 21.73
CA ASN A 165 23.73 8.26 21.65
C ASN A 165 22.87 7.57 22.75
N PRO A 166 22.41 8.27 23.79
CA PRO A 166 21.55 7.66 24.81
C PRO A 166 20.20 7.18 24.23
N ALA A 167 19.71 7.80 23.16
CA ALA A 167 18.46 7.39 22.52
C ALA A 167 18.59 6.11 21.68
N SER A 168 19.79 5.67 21.32
CA SER A 168 19.95 4.34 20.69
C SER A 168 19.92 3.20 21.71
N ILE A 169 20.12 3.51 22.99
CA ILE A 169 20.07 2.56 24.10
C ILE A 169 18.67 2.54 24.72
N ALA A 170 18.03 3.71 24.83
CA ALA A 170 16.69 3.84 25.39
C ALA A 170 15.65 3.00 24.64
N LYS A 171 14.77 2.34 25.39
CA LYS A 171 13.66 1.58 24.84
C LYS A 171 12.64 2.51 24.18
N ALA A 172 12.52 2.41 22.86
CA ALA A 172 11.55 3.17 22.10
C ALA A 172 10.11 2.75 22.46
N PRO A 173 9.14 3.69 22.44
CA PRO A 173 7.73 3.34 22.57
C PRO A 173 7.32 2.33 21.51
N LYS A 174 6.64 1.25 21.92
CA LYS A 174 6.09 0.26 20.99
C LYS A 174 4.93 0.90 20.25
N VAL A 175 4.99 0.88 18.92
CA VAL A 175 3.88 1.25 18.07
C VAL A 175 3.24 -0.05 17.63
N GLU A 176 1.99 -0.27 18.03
CA GLU A 176 1.19 -1.34 17.45
C GLU A 176 0.90 -0.97 16.00
N GLU A 177 1.20 -1.89 15.09
CA GLU A 177 0.86 -1.72 13.69
C GLU A 177 -0.59 -2.16 13.52
N GLU A 178 -1.50 -1.22 13.31
CA GLU A 178 -2.83 -1.53 12.82
C GLU A 178 -2.73 -2.13 11.42
N GLU A 179 -3.25 -3.36 11.26
CA GLU A 179 -3.37 -3.98 9.95
C GLU A 179 -4.45 -3.23 9.15
N VAL A 180 -4.03 -2.64 8.04
CA VAL A 180 -4.96 -1.96 7.14
C VAL A 180 -5.64 -3.02 6.29
N GLU A 181 -6.87 -3.34 6.64
CA GLU A 181 -7.72 -4.17 5.79
C GLU A 181 -8.00 -3.44 4.46
N PRO A 182 -7.83 -4.11 3.31
CA PRO A 182 -8.28 -3.63 2.01
C PRO A 182 -9.81 -3.50 1.95
N TYR A 183 -10.32 -2.57 1.13
CA TYR A 183 -11.76 -2.53 0.83
C TYR A 183 -12.19 -3.79 0.07
N THR A 184 -13.35 -4.35 0.40
CA THR A 184 -13.92 -5.49 -0.35
C THR A 184 -14.42 -5.05 -1.73
N LEU A 185 -14.71 -6.00 -2.62
CA LEU A 185 -15.23 -5.67 -3.95
C LEU A 185 -16.57 -4.92 -3.87
N GLU A 186 -17.45 -5.33 -2.96
CA GLU A 186 -18.77 -4.72 -2.74
C GLU A 186 -18.63 -3.30 -2.18
N GLU A 187 -17.65 -3.08 -1.29
CA GLU A 187 -17.31 -1.73 -0.80
C GLU A 187 -16.80 -0.85 -1.94
N ILE A 188 -15.88 -1.36 -2.77
CA ILE A 188 -15.35 -0.62 -3.93
C ILE A 188 -16.48 -0.27 -4.90
N GLN A 189 -17.37 -1.20 -5.22
CA GLN A 189 -18.51 -0.96 -6.12
C GLN A 189 -19.42 0.14 -5.59
N ARG A 190 -19.79 0.09 -4.30
CA ARG A 190 -20.58 1.15 -3.65
C ARG A 190 -19.87 2.50 -3.69
N LEU A 191 -18.56 2.53 -3.44
CA LEU A 191 -17.77 3.74 -3.53
C LEU A 191 -17.71 4.31 -4.94
N LEU A 192 -17.54 3.47 -5.97
CA LEU A 192 -17.51 3.90 -7.37
C LEU A 192 -18.86 4.46 -7.83
N LEU A 193 -19.96 3.81 -7.44
CA LEU A 193 -21.32 4.28 -7.72
C LEU A 193 -21.61 5.63 -7.07
N GLU A 194 -21.28 5.79 -5.79
CA GLU A 194 -21.47 7.07 -5.10
C GLU A 194 -20.54 8.15 -5.63
N ALA A 195 -19.29 7.79 -5.93
CA ALA A 195 -18.30 8.71 -6.48
C ALA A 195 -18.78 9.32 -7.80
N GLY A 196 -19.43 8.53 -8.66
CA GLY A 196 -19.97 9.00 -9.95
C GLY A 196 -20.93 10.19 -9.86
N LYS A 197 -21.53 10.45 -8.69
CA LYS A 197 -22.42 11.60 -8.44
C LYS A 197 -21.67 12.91 -8.19
N HIS A 198 -20.36 12.84 -8.00
CA HIS A 198 -19.54 13.99 -7.62
C HIS A 198 -18.62 14.47 -8.75
N ARG A 199 -18.35 15.78 -8.78
CA ARG A 199 -17.33 16.37 -9.66
C ARG A 199 -15.94 15.79 -9.37
N ASN A 200 -15.11 15.68 -10.41
CA ASN A 200 -13.73 15.18 -10.35
C ASN A 200 -13.61 13.73 -9.83
N HIS A 201 -14.67 12.91 -9.87
CA HIS A 201 -14.67 11.59 -9.20
C HIS A 201 -13.63 10.61 -9.74
N ALA A 202 -13.20 10.77 -10.99
CA ALA A 202 -12.14 9.95 -11.59
C ALA A 202 -10.86 9.90 -10.74
N ARG A 203 -10.55 10.93 -9.93
CA ARG A 203 -9.39 10.93 -9.03
C ARG A 203 -9.42 9.82 -7.96
N TRP A 204 -10.61 9.46 -7.49
CA TRP A 204 -10.79 8.37 -6.52
C TRP A 204 -10.75 7.01 -7.21
N VAL A 205 -11.29 6.92 -8.44
CA VAL A 205 -11.17 5.73 -9.28
C VAL A 205 -9.70 5.42 -9.57
N ILE A 206 -8.90 6.43 -9.90
CA ILE A 206 -7.44 6.28 -10.10
C ILE A 206 -6.75 5.78 -8.82
N ALA A 207 -7.14 6.27 -7.65
CA ALA A 207 -6.58 5.81 -6.38
C ALA A 207 -6.91 4.33 -6.09
N LEU A 208 -8.15 3.91 -6.38
CA LEU A 208 -8.63 2.54 -6.16
C LEU A 208 -8.10 1.54 -7.21
N ALA A 209 -8.01 1.95 -8.47
CA ALA A 209 -7.62 1.08 -9.59
C ALA A 209 -6.10 1.00 -9.79
N LEU A 210 -5.40 2.14 -9.66
CA LEU A 210 -3.96 2.26 -9.98
C LEU A 210 -3.09 2.57 -8.76
N GLY A 211 -3.71 2.76 -7.59
CA GLY A 211 -2.99 2.97 -6.34
C GLY A 211 -2.24 4.29 -6.27
N LEU A 212 -2.58 5.33 -7.04
CA LEU A 212 -1.88 6.61 -6.93
C LEU A 212 -2.10 7.22 -5.55
N ARG A 213 -1.04 7.84 -5.00
CA ARG A 213 -1.17 8.64 -3.77
C ARG A 213 -2.06 9.84 -4.06
N GLN A 214 -2.83 10.31 -3.07
CA GLN A 214 -3.68 11.50 -3.22
C GLN A 214 -2.96 12.68 -3.90
N GLY A 215 -1.75 13.01 -3.43
CA GLY A 215 -0.95 14.07 -4.04
C GLY A 215 -0.60 13.81 -5.51
N GLU A 216 -0.33 12.56 -5.90
CA GLU A 216 -0.03 12.17 -7.28
C GLU A 216 -1.28 12.35 -8.15
N ALA A 217 -2.43 11.82 -7.73
CA ALA A 217 -3.68 11.96 -8.47
C ALA A 217 -4.08 13.43 -8.65
N LEU A 218 -4.01 14.24 -7.58
CA LEU A 218 -4.29 15.69 -7.64
C LEU A 218 -3.20 16.49 -8.36
N GLY A 219 -2.04 15.88 -8.64
CA GLY A 219 -0.92 16.51 -9.33
C GLY A 219 -0.90 16.26 -10.85
N LEU A 220 -1.78 15.39 -11.35
CA LEU A 220 -1.91 15.08 -12.78
C LEU A 220 -2.33 16.31 -13.57
N LYS A 221 -1.66 16.51 -14.70
CA LYS A 221 -2.03 17.45 -15.76
C LYS A 221 -2.46 16.71 -17.01
N TRP A 222 -3.17 17.38 -17.92
CA TRP A 222 -3.62 16.76 -19.16
C TRP A 222 -2.46 16.25 -20.03
N ASP A 223 -1.32 16.95 -20.05
CA ASP A 223 -0.08 16.49 -20.72
C ASP A 223 0.55 15.23 -20.09
N ASP A 224 0.02 14.77 -18.96
CA ASP A 224 0.42 13.51 -18.34
C ASP A 224 -0.52 12.35 -18.70
N VAL A 225 -1.57 12.59 -19.50
CA VAL A 225 -2.55 11.57 -19.93
C VAL A 225 -2.38 11.32 -21.42
N ASP A 226 -1.91 10.14 -21.77
CA ASP A 226 -1.82 9.69 -23.15
C ASP A 226 -3.01 8.77 -23.46
N PHE A 227 -3.95 9.29 -24.25
CA PHE A 227 -5.16 8.56 -24.63
C PHE A 227 -4.95 7.58 -25.78
N GLU A 228 -3.88 7.75 -26.57
CA GLU A 228 -3.56 6.89 -27.71
C GLU A 228 -2.83 5.64 -27.21
N GLU A 229 -1.78 5.85 -26.41
CA GLU A 229 -0.99 4.75 -25.82
C GLU A 229 -1.65 4.17 -24.55
N GLY A 230 -2.71 4.81 -24.05
CA GLY A 230 -3.45 4.37 -22.87
C GLY A 230 -2.64 4.40 -21.58
N VAL A 231 -1.81 5.43 -21.39
CA VAL A 231 -0.90 5.55 -20.24
C VAL A 231 -1.05 6.85 -19.46
N LEU A 232 -0.76 6.78 -18.16
CA LEU A 232 -0.64 7.93 -17.26
C LEU A 232 0.82 8.13 -16.82
N PHE A 233 1.32 9.36 -16.96
CA PHE A 233 2.65 9.75 -16.49
C PHE A 233 2.58 10.40 -15.11
N VAL A 234 2.89 9.63 -14.06
CA VAL A 234 2.98 10.18 -12.71
C VAL A 234 4.31 10.91 -12.54
N ARG A 235 4.32 12.23 -12.73
CA ARG A 235 5.54 13.06 -12.69
C ARG A 235 5.70 13.89 -11.42
N ARG A 236 4.58 14.27 -10.80
CA ARG A 236 4.55 15.24 -9.70
C ARG A 236 3.46 14.93 -8.68
N GLY A 237 3.62 15.48 -7.49
CA GLY A 237 2.62 15.39 -6.43
C GLY A 237 2.17 16.78 -5.97
N ARG A 238 0.86 17.01 -5.93
CA ARG A 238 0.23 18.19 -5.33
C ARG A 238 0.59 18.28 -3.84
N LEU A 239 1.13 19.43 -3.46
CA LEU A 239 1.43 19.77 -2.08
C LEU A 239 0.23 20.42 -1.39
N ARG A 240 0.10 20.23 -0.08
CA ARG A 240 -0.86 21.01 0.70
C ARG A 240 -0.41 22.48 0.70
N PRO A 241 -1.26 23.42 0.23
CA PRO A 241 -0.89 24.84 0.19
C PRO A 241 -0.68 25.38 1.60
N ARG A 242 0.18 26.40 1.70
CA ARG A 242 0.42 27.15 2.94
C ARG A 242 0.16 28.60 2.68
N TYR A 243 -0.59 29.22 3.56
CA TYR A 243 -0.99 30.61 3.38
C TYR A 243 -0.33 31.48 4.42
N LYS A 244 0.11 32.67 4.00
CA LYS A 244 0.36 33.81 4.89
C LYS A 244 -0.71 34.88 4.65
N HIS A 245 -0.88 35.76 5.62
CA HIS A 245 -1.71 36.94 5.43
C HIS A 245 -1.06 37.87 4.42
N GLY A 246 -1.77 38.22 3.35
CA GLY A 246 -1.42 39.37 2.50
C GLY A 246 -1.96 40.69 3.07
N CYS A 247 -2.92 40.63 4.00
CA CYS A 247 -3.46 41.81 4.67
C CYS A 247 -2.61 42.32 5.86
N GLY A 248 -1.47 41.68 6.15
CA GLY A 248 -0.64 41.99 7.33
C GLY A 248 -1.36 41.71 8.65
N ASP A 249 -1.99 40.53 8.78
CA ASP A 249 -2.71 40.05 9.97
C ASP A 249 -3.94 40.88 10.42
N LYS A 250 -4.34 41.90 9.65
CA LYS A 250 -5.46 42.81 9.98
C LYS A 250 -6.85 42.16 10.02
N CYS A 251 -7.03 40.97 9.43
CA CYS A 251 -8.36 40.39 9.25
C CYS A 251 -8.85 39.49 10.40
N GLY A 252 -8.02 39.22 11.41
CA GLY A 252 -8.39 38.38 12.57
C GLY A 252 -8.72 36.91 12.27
N ARG A 253 -8.55 36.46 11.03
CA ARG A 253 -8.81 35.07 10.60
C ARG A 253 -7.51 34.27 10.58
N LYS A 254 -7.59 32.94 10.49
CA LYS A 254 -6.39 32.13 10.17
C LYS A 254 -5.93 32.43 8.73
N PRO A 255 -4.63 32.31 8.40
CA PRO A 255 -4.09 32.68 7.09
C PRO A 255 -4.81 32.04 5.90
N GLY A 256 -5.27 30.80 6.03
CA GLY A 256 -6.01 30.09 4.96
C GLY A 256 -7.39 30.66 4.63
N TYR A 257 -7.97 31.47 5.53
CA TYR A 257 -9.27 32.14 5.39
C TYR A 257 -9.13 33.66 5.18
N CYS A 258 -7.90 34.16 5.02
CA CYS A 258 -7.65 35.54 4.66
C CYS A 258 -8.17 35.80 3.22
N PRO A 259 -8.95 36.86 2.97
CA PRO A 259 -9.36 37.24 1.61
C PRO A 259 -8.17 37.54 0.70
N GLN A 260 -7.10 38.09 1.28
CA GLN A 260 -5.82 38.39 0.62
C GLN A 260 -4.77 37.33 0.95
N LYS A 261 -5.16 36.06 1.09
CA LYS A 261 -4.19 34.99 1.41
C LYS A 261 -3.15 34.84 0.29
N ILE A 262 -1.89 34.69 0.68
CA ILE A 262 -0.79 34.46 -0.25
C ILE A 262 -0.28 33.05 -0.04
N ASN A 263 -0.31 32.22 -1.09
CA ASN A 263 0.29 30.88 -1.01
C ASN A 263 1.82 31.02 -0.99
N THR A 264 2.45 30.55 0.07
CA THR A 264 3.91 30.59 0.25
C THR A 264 4.60 29.30 -0.20
N ARG A 265 3.82 28.26 -0.50
CA ARG A 265 4.34 26.97 -0.90
C ARG A 265 4.11 26.75 -2.39
N ARG A 266 5.15 26.26 -3.07
CA ARG A 266 5.01 25.75 -4.45
C ARG A 266 3.86 24.75 -4.54
N GLU A 267 3.18 24.73 -5.69
CA GLU A 267 1.97 23.91 -5.84
C GLU A 267 2.27 22.42 -5.86
N THR A 268 3.39 22.04 -6.47
CA THR A 268 3.80 20.65 -6.66
C THR A 268 5.21 20.41 -6.14
N LYS A 269 5.51 19.15 -5.87
CA LYS A 269 6.89 18.67 -5.79
C LYS A 269 7.07 17.61 -6.86
N ASP A 270 8.29 17.51 -7.36
CA ASP A 270 8.68 16.31 -8.08
C ASP A 270 8.62 15.09 -7.17
N THR A 271 8.35 13.94 -7.77
CA THR A 271 8.43 12.68 -7.05
C THR A 271 9.87 12.46 -6.58
N LYS A 272 10.04 12.12 -5.29
CA LYS A 272 11.34 12.11 -4.58
C LYS A 272 12.43 11.23 -5.21
N THR A 273 12.07 10.31 -6.12
CA THR A 273 12.98 9.36 -6.74
C THR A 273 12.70 9.21 -8.23
N ARG A 274 13.69 8.71 -8.98
CA ARG A 274 13.53 8.32 -10.39
C ARG A 274 12.45 7.25 -10.58
N ALA A 275 12.28 6.34 -9.59
CA ALA A 275 11.20 5.35 -9.53
C ALA A 275 9.81 5.97 -9.28
N GLY A 276 9.76 7.17 -8.71
CA GLY A 276 8.51 7.91 -8.51
C GLY A 276 7.96 8.50 -9.80
N LYS A 277 8.83 8.85 -10.77
CA LYS A 277 8.46 9.20 -12.14
C LYS A 277 8.16 7.91 -12.89
N ARG A 278 6.89 7.63 -13.13
CA ARG A 278 6.48 6.35 -13.70
C ARG A 278 5.35 6.50 -14.70
N THR A 279 5.38 5.61 -15.69
CA THR A 279 4.30 5.38 -16.65
C THR A 279 3.48 4.20 -16.12
N ILE A 280 2.16 4.38 -16.06
CA ILE A 280 1.21 3.36 -15.62
C ILE A 280 0.19 3.17 -16.73
N GLY A 281 -0.03 1.93 -17.16
CA GLY A 281 -1.13 1.62 -18.08
C GLY A 281 -2.48 1.87 -17.41
N ALA A 282 -3.35 2.62 -18.08
CA ALA A 282 -4.71 2.88 -17.62
C ALA A 282 -5.69 1.95 -18.36
N PRO A 283 -6.60 1.27 -17.64
CA PRO A 283 -7.68 0.52 -18.26
C PRO A 283 -8.54 1.41 -19.17
N GLU A 284 -9.06 0.86 -20.27
CA GLU A 284 -9.88 1.61 -21.24
C GLU A 284 -11.11 2.28 -20.58
N GLN A 285 -11.69 1.64 -19.57
CA GLN A 285 -12.81 2.18 -18.81
C GLN A 285 -12.41 3.45 -18.05
N LEU A 286 -11.18 3.52 -17.54
CA LEU A 286 -10.64 4.70 -16.88
C LEU A 286 -10.30 5.80 -17.89
N LEU A 287 -9.77 5.46 -19.07
CA LEU A 287 -9.53 6.42 -20.14
C LEU A 287 -10.85 7.04 -20.63
N THR A 288 -11.88 6.22 -20.83
CA THR A 288 -13.24 6.68 -21.15
C THR A 288 -13.77 7.64 -20.10
N LEU A 289 -13.57 7.32 -18.82
CA LEU A 289 -13.94 8.20 -17.70
C LEU A 289 -13.20 9.54 -17.75
N LEU A 290 -11.90 9.51 -18.05
CA LEU A 290 -11.07 10.71 -18.19
C LEU A 290 -11.45 11.55 -19.41
N ARG A 291 -11.86 10.95 -20.53
CA ARG A 291 -12.40 11.69 -21.69
C ARG A 291 -13.67 12.47 -21.31
N ARG A 292 -14.63 11.80 -20.67
CA ARG A 292 -15.86 12.45 -20.15
C ARG A 292 -15.55 13.54 -19.13
N HIS A 293 -14.56 13.31 -18.27
CA HIS A 293 -14.10 14.31 -17.31
C HIS A 293 -13.49 15.53 -18.00
N LYS A 294 -12.69 15.33 -19.07
CA LYS A 294 -12.13 16.41 -19.90
C LYS A 294 -13.23 17.26 -20.54
N GLU A 295 -14.22 16.63 -21.17
CA GLU A 295 -15.36 17.33 -21.77
C GLU A 295 -16.17 18.13 -20.73
N ALA A 296 -16.40 17.58 -19.55
CA ALA A 296 -17.09 18.28 -18.47
C ALA A 296 -16.29 19.50 -17.99
N GLN A 297 -14.97 19.35 -17.86
CA GLN A 297 -14.09 20.44 -17.47
C GLN A 297 -13.99 21.52 -18.56
N ASP A 298 -13.98 21.15 -19.83
CA ASP A 298 -13.99 22.08 -20.96
C ASP A 298 -15.26 22.95 -20.93
N ARG A 299 -16.44 22.35 -20.66
CA ARG A 299 -17.69 23.11 -20.45
C ARG A 299 -17.62 24.08 -19.27
N GLU A 300 -16.97 23.67 -18.17
CA GLU A 300 -16.77 24.53 -17.01
C GLU A 300 -15.80 25.69 -17.31
N ARG A 301 -14.75 25.44 -18.10
CA ARG A 301 -13.85 26.49 -18.60
C ARG A 301 -14.62 27.52 -19.40
N ASP A 302 -15.44 27.08 -20.35
CA ASP A 302 -16.24 27.96 -21.20
C ASP A 302 -17.24 28.79 -20.38
N LEU A 303 -17.83 28.19 -19.33
CA LEU A 303 -18.72 28.88 -18.40
C LEU A 303 -17.97 29.91 -17.52
N ALA A 304 -16.78 29.57 -17.04
CA ALA A 304 -15.99 30.41 -16.14
C ALA A 304 -15.40 31.65 -16.83
N ARG A 305 -15.16 31.59 -18.15
CA ARG A 305 -14.60 32.70 -18.95
C ARG A 305 -13.34 33.27 -18.30
N ASP A 306 -13.31 34.57 -18.02
CA ASP A 306 -12.17 35.28 -17.44
C ASP A 306 -11.82 34.83 -16.00
N LEU A 307 -12.72 34.10 -15.33
CA LEU A 307 -12.43 33.50 -14.03
C LEU A 307 -11.60 32.22 -14.13
N TRP A 308 -11.46 31.64 -15.32
CA TRP A 308 -10.68 30.43 -15.51
C TRP A 308 -9.18 30.70 -15.44
N VAL A 309 -8.48 29.94 -14.61
CA VAL A 309 -7.03 30.02 -14.47
C VAL A 309 -6.38 28.84 -15.17
N GLU A 310 -5.67 29.11 -16.27
CA GLU A 310 -5.08 28.05 -17.08
C GLU A 310 -3.82 27.46 -16.44
N LYS A 311 -3.96 26.29 -15.82
CA LYS A 311 -2.87 25.55 -15.17
C LYS A 311 -2.71 24.12 -15.69
N GLY A 312 -3.62 23.66 -16.55
CA GLY A 312 -3.61 22.33 -17.18
C GLY A 312 -3.84 21.14 -16.23
N TYR A 313 -4.32 21.34 -15.00
CA TYR A 313 -4.59 20.23 -14.07
C TYR A 313 -5.81 19.41 -14.53
N VAL A 314 -5.73 18.09 -14.40
CA VAL A 314 -6.87 17.20 -14.66
C VAL A 314 -8.00 17.48 -13.67
N PHE A 315 -7.67 17.67 -12.38
CA PHE A 315 -8.66 17.93 -11.34
C PHE A 315 -8.52 19.35 -10.79
N THR A 316 -9.45 20.23 -11.17
CA THR A 316 -9.45 21.65 -10.79
C THR A 316 -10.64 22.01 -9.91
N SER A 317 -10.77 23.25 -9.46
CA SER A 317 -12.02 23.92 -9.09
C SER A 317 -12.82 24.28 -10.35
N PRO A 318 -14.06 24.79 -10.23
CA PRO A 318 -14.80 25.33 -11.38
C PRO A 318 -14.10 26.49 -12.10
N THR A 319 -13.06 27.07 -11.50
CA THR A 319 -12.29 28.22 -12.01
C THR A 319 -10.87 27.83 -12.46
N GLY A 320 -10.58 26.54 -12.66
CA GLY A 320 -9.26 26.09 -13.14
C GLY A 320 -8.16 25.97 -12.08
N GLU A 321 -8.41 26.41 -10.84
CA GLU A 321 -7.43 26.30 -9.73
C GLU A 321 -7.27 24.83 -9.27
N PRO A 322 -6.06 24.36 -8.90
CA PRO A 322 -5.88 22.99 -8.44
C PRO A 322 -6.58 22.73 -7.11
N LEU A 323 -7.11 21.52 -6.97
CA LEU A 323 -7.74 21.09 -5.72
C LEU A 323 -6.77 21.15 -4.52
N ASN A 324 -7.34 21.41 -3.34
CA ASN A 324 -6.64 21.34 -2.06
C ASN A 324 -6.70 19.91 -1.50
N PRO A 325 -5.56 19.24 -1.25
CA PRO A 325 -5.53 17.88 -0.70
C PRO A 325 -6.31 17.70 0.60
N ASN A 326 -6.35 18.73 1.47
CA ASN A 326 -7.10 18.66 2.72
C ASN A 326 -8.61 18.64 2.48
N THR A 327 -9.09 19.49 1.56
CA THR A 327 -10.51 19.50 1.18
C THR A 327 -10.89 18.19 0.49
N ASP A 328 -10.02 17.67 -0.36
CA ASP A 328 -10.23 16.37 -1.01
C ASP A 328 -10.30 15.21 0.00
N HIS A 329 -9.49 15.24 1.06
CA HIS A 329 -9.56 14.27 2.14
C HIS A 329 -10.92 14.29 2.86
N HIS A 330 -11.46 15.47 3.16
CA HIS A 330 -12.80 15.57 3.75
C HIS A 330 -13.88 15.09 2.79
N LYS A 331 -13.81 15.44 1.50
CA LYS A 331 -14.73 14.92 0.49
C LYS A 331 -14.68 13.39 0.37
N TRP A 332 -13.51 12.79 0.56
CA TRP A 332 -13.38 11.33 0.62
C TRP A 332 -14.10 10.76 1.85
N LYS A 333 -14.01 11.40 3.02
CA LYS A 333 -14.76 10.95 4.20
C LYS A 333 -16.27 11.07 4.00
N ASP A 334 -16.71 12.17 3.39
CA ASP A 334 -18.13 12.36 3.04
C ASP A 334 -18.61 11.27 2.07
N LEU A 335 -17.78 10.90 1.10
CA LEU A 335 -18.05 9.79 0.17
C LEU A 335 -18.20 8.45 0.89
N LEU A 336 -17.28 8.10 1.80
CA LEU A 336 -17.37 6.84 2.56
C LEU A 336 -18.70 6.74 3.31
N LYS A 337 -19.07 7.84 3.98
CA LYS A 337 -20.33 7.93 4.71
C LYS A 337 -21.55 7.79 3.80
N ALA A 338 -21.54 8.48 2.65
CA ALA A 338 -22.62 8.40 1.67
C ALA A 338 -22.77 7.00 1.04
N ALA A 339 -21.65 6.31 0.81
CA ALA A 339 -21.64 4.95 0.28
C ALA A 339 -21.98 3.86 1.31
N GLY A 340 -22.11 4.21 2.59
CA GLY A 340 -22.33 3.25 3.68
C GLY A 340 -21.18 2.25 3.83
N VAL A 341 -19.95 2.71 3.58
CA VAL A 341 -18.72 1.91 3.67
C VAL A 341 -17.93 2.31 4.91
N ARG A 342 -17.17 1.38 5.48
CA ARG A 342 -16.37 1.62 6.68
C ARG A 342 -15.44 2.82 6.55
N GLU A 343 -15.24 3.50 7.68
CA GLU A 343 -14.34 4.63 7.78
C GLU A 343 -12.90 4.21 7.44
N GLY A 344 -12.25 5.00 6.58
CA GLY A 344 -10.88 4.76 6.17
C GLY A 344 -10.23 6.03 5.63
N ARG A 345 -8.93 5.97 5.35
CA ARG A 345 -8.17 7.05 4.71
C ARG A 345 -8.15 6.81 3.22
N LEU A 346 -8.02 7.87 2.43
CA LEU A 346 -7.78 7.73 0.99
C LEU A 346 -6.47 6.98 0.68
N HIS A 347 -5.52 6.94 1.62
CA HIS A 347 -4.33 6.10 1.48
C HIS A 347 -4.65 4.59 1.55
N ASP A 348 -5.76 4.21 2.18
CA ASP A 348 -6.17 2.82 2.30
C ASP A 348 -6.74 2.29 0.97
N ALA A 349 -7.31 3.16 0.13
CA ALA A 349 -7.64 2.83 -1.28
C ALA A 349 -6.41 2.39 -2.08
N ARG A 350 -5.23 2.96 -1.79
CA ARG A 350 -3.98 2.53 -2.38
C ARG A 350 -3.52 1.17 -1.86
N HIS A 351 -3.83 0.85 -0.60
CA HIS A 351 -3.59 -0.49 -0.06
C HIS A 351 -4.47 -1.53 -0.76
N THR A 352 -5.73 -1.19 -1.04
CA THR A 352 -6.63 -2.02 -1.87
C THR A 352 -6.05 -2.30 -3.25
N ALA A 353 -5.58 -1.27 -3.98
CA ALA A 353 -4.98 -1.45 -5.30
C ALA A 353 -3.77 -2.40 -5.27
N ALA A 354 -2.89 -2.26 -4.27
CA ALA A 354 -1.74 -3.16 -4.10
C ALA A 354 -2.18 -4.61 -3.87
N THR A 355 -3.16 -4.82 -3.00
CA THR A 355 -3.70 -6.16 -2.72
C THR A 355 -4.29 -6.80 -3.98
N VAL A 356 -5.10 -6.06 -4.73
CA VAL A 356 -5.71 -6.56 -5.97
C VAL A 356 -4.63 -6.96 -6.99
N LEU A 357 -3.62 -6.13 -7.20
CA LEU A 357 -2.52 -6.45 -8.12
C LEU A 357 -1.76 -7.72 -7.70
N LEU A 358 -1.53 -7.89 -6.40
CA LEU A 358 -0.88 -9.08 -5.87
C LEU A 358 -1.75 -10.32 -6.05
N ILE A 359 -3.05 -10.26 -5.75
CA ILE A 359 -3.99 -11.38 -5.94
C ILE A 359 -4.08 -11.79 -7.41
N LEU A 360 -4.05 -10.83 -8.33
CA LEU A 360 -4.02 -11.08 -9.79
C LEU A 360 -2.70 -11.70 -10.28
N GLY A 361 -1.74 -11.96 -9.38
CA GLY A 361 -0.46 -12.59 -9.70
C GLY A 361 0.48 -11.69 -10.50
N VAL A 362 0.29 -10.37 -10.43
CA VAL A 362 1.21 -9.42 -11.06
C VAL A 362 2.59 -9.54 -10.40
N PRO A 363 3.68 -9.73 -11.16
CA PRO A 363 5.01 -9.87 -10.59
C PRO A 363 5.37 -8.71 -9.66
N GLU A 364 6.00 -9.00 -8.51
CA GLU A 364 6.27 -7.98 -7.48
C GLU A 364 7.02 -6.75 -8.02
N ALA A 365 7.95 -6.95 -8.96
CA ALA A 365 8.69 -5.86 -9.58
C ALA A 365 7.78 -4.90 -10.38
N VAL A 366 6.72 -5.44 -11.00
CA VAL A 366 5.71 -4.65 -11.72
C VAL A 366 4.81 -3.92 -10.72
N VAL A 367 4.41 -4.58 -9.63
CA VAL A 367 3.68 -3.92 -8.53
C VAL A 367 4.51 -2.78 -7.93
N ASP A 368 5.78 -3.02 -7.60
CA ASP A 368 6.73 -2.01 -7.11
C ASP A 368 6.77 -0.80 -8.05
N ARG A 369 6.79 -1.04 -9.38
CA ARG A 369 6.77 0.01 -10.40
C ARG A 369 5.44 0.75 -10.44
N ILE A 370 4.28 0.07 -10.51
CA ILE A 370 2.94 0.69 -10.52
C ILE A 370 2.70 1.51 -9.25
N MET A 371 3.11 0.97 -8.10
CA MET A 371 2.98 1.65 -6.83
C MET A 371 4.01 2.78 -6.69
N GLY A 372 5.14 2.72 -7.36
CA GLY A 372 6.25 3.66 -7.12
C GLY A 372 6.83 3.47 -5.73
N TRP A 373 7.11 2.21 -5.38
CA TRP A 373 7.87 1.83 -4.20
C TRP A 373 9.37 1.77 -4.54
N GLU A 374 10.23 2.13 -3.57
CA GLU A 374 11.69 2.09 -3.77
C GLU A 374 12.18 0.64 -3.76
N PRO A 375 12.80 0.14 -4.85
CA PRO A 375 13.33 -1.22 -4.90
C PRO A 375 14.23 -1.53 -3.69
N GLY A 376 14.02 -2.69 -3.07
CA GLY A 376 14.78 -3.15 -1.89
C GLY A 376 14.28 -2.61 -0.53
N LYS A 377 13.59 -1.45 -0.47
CA LYS A 377 12.97 -0.95 0.77
C LYS A 377 11.51 -1.35 0.93
N SER A 378 10.86 -1.80 -0.16
CA SER A 378 9.47 -2.24 -0.18
C SER A 378 9.21 -3.58 0.51
N ALA A 379 10.25 -4.34 0.91
CA ALA A 379 10.08 -5.68 1.47
C ALA A 379 9.10 -5.70 2.67
N ARG A 380 9.16 -4.69 3.55
CA ARG A 380 8.21 -4.52 4.66
C ARG A 380 6.79 -4.23 4.18
N MET A 381 6.66 -3.45 3.10
CA MET A 381 5.36 -3.13 2.50
C MET A 381 4.73 -4.36 1.84
N ARG A 382 5.54 -5.18 1.15
CA ARG A 382 5.11 -6.44 0.52
C ARG A 382 4.79 -7.53 1.54
N ARG A 383 5.56 -7.64 2.64
CA ARG A 383 5.28 -8.56 3.76
C ARG A 383 3.87 -8.42 4.30
N ARG A 384 3.31 -7.20 4.30
CA ARG A 384 1.92 -6.95 4.71
C ARG A 384 0.90 -7.72 3.86
N TYR A 385 1.27 -8.19 2.67
CA TYR A 385 0.38 -8.86 1.71
C TYR A 385 0.84 -10.27 1.33
N GLN A 386 1.97 -10.75 1.86
CA GLN A 386 2.51 -12.08 1.55
C GLN A 386 1.57 -13.22 1.99
N HIS A 387 0.74 -13.00 3.00
CA HIS A 387 -0.25 -14.00 3.42
C HIS A 387 -1.36 -14.21 2.37
N LEU A 388 -1.54 -13.26 1.43
CA LEU A 388 -2.53 -13.33 0.34
C LEU A 388 -1.97 -13.93 -0.95
N THR A 389 -0.68 -14.33 -0.99
CA THR A 389 -0.02 -14.82 -2.22
C THR A 389 -0.08 -16.33 -2.43
N GLY A 390 -0.79 -17.09 -1.59
CA GLY A 390 -0.89 -18.55 -1.72
C GLY A 390 -1.40 -19.03 -3.09
N GLN A 391 -2.47 -18.40 -3.60
CA GLN A 391 -3.02 -18.69 -4.93
C GLN A 391 -2.05 -18.31 -6.07
N VAL A 392 -1.29 -17.23 -5.89
CA VAL A 392 -0.32 -16.73 -6.87
C VAL A 392 0.86 -17.69 -7.01
N LEU A 393 1.31 -18.28 -5.91
CA LEU A 393 2.39 -19.26 -5.90
C LEU A 393 1.99 -20.52 -6.67
N GLN A 394 0.76 -21.00 -6.52
CA GLN A 394 0.23 -22.14 -7.27
C GLN A 394 0.09 -21.84 -8.77
N GLN A 395 -0.45 -20.67 -9.14
CA GLN A 395 -0.55 -20.25 -10.55
C GLN A 395 0.83 -20.05 -11.20
N THR A 396 1.82 -19.56 -10.45
CA THR A 396 3.19 -19.39 -10.94
C THR A 396 3.87 -20.74 -11.16
N ALA A 397 3.70 -21.69 -10.24
CA ALA A 397 4.20 -23.06 -10.41
C ALA A 397 3.62 -23.73 -11.67
N ALA A 398 2.32 -23.55 -11.93
CA ALA A 398 1.68 -24.05 -13.14
C ALA A 398 2.27 -23.44 -14.43
N LYS A 399 2.53 -22.12 -14.44
CA LYS A 399 3.17 -21.43 -15.58
C LYS A 399 4.62 -21.87 -15.81
N VAL A 400 5.40 -22.02 -14.75
CA VAL A 400 6.80 -22.51 -14.82
C VAL A 400 6.83 -23.95 -15.32
N GLY A 401 5.88 -24.78 -14.85
CA GLY A 401 5.61 -26.13 -15.35
C GLY A 401 5.41 -26.19 -16.86
N GLY A 402 4.55 -25.33 -17.41
CA GLY A 402 4.32 -25.27 -18.85
C GLY A 402 5.53 -24.77 -19.66
N LEU A 403 6.35 -23.88 -19.09
CA LEU A 403 7.40 -23.17 -19.83
C LEU A 403 8.75 -23.89 -19.86
N LEU A 404 9.16 -24.55 -18.78
CA LEU A 404 10.46 -25.23 -18.70
C LEU A 404 10.43 -26.65 -19.26
N TRP A 405 9.31 -27.36 -19.09
CA TRP A 405 9.21 -28.77 -19.50
C TRP A 405 8.53 -28.95 -20.86
N GLY A 406 8.28 -27.85 -21.60
CA GLY A 406 7.80 -27.89 -22.98
C GLY A 406 6.45 -28.61 -23.15
N THR A 407 5.71 -28.78 -22.06
CA THR A 407 4.38 -29.36 -22.07
C THR A 407 3.38 -28.22 -22.26
N THR A 408 2.78 -28.15 -23.45
CA THR A 408 1.35 -27.78 -23.53
C THR A 408 0.64 -28.46 -22.36
N PRO A 409 -0.27 -27.83 -21.60
CA PRO A 409 -0.83 -28.45 -20.40
C PRO A 409 -1.58 -29.74 -20.77
N SER A 410 -0.84 -30.85 -20.78
CA SER A 410 -1.36 -32.20 -20.70
C SER A 410 -1.60 -32.43 -19.22
N ALA A 411 -2.79 -32.95 -18.93
CA ALA A 411 -3.14 -33.53 -17.65
C ALA A 411 -1.97 -34.31 -17.01
N PRO A 412 -1.85 -34.36 -15.67
CA PRO A 412 -0.86 -35.21 -15.04
C PRO A 412 -1.17 -36.67 -15.36
N ALA A 413 -0.33 -37.30 -16.20
CA ALA A 413 -0.36 -38.72 -16.46
C ALA A 413 0.69 -39.44 -15.59
N SER A 414 0.20 -40.50 -14.95
CA SER A 414 0.87 -41.60 -14.27
C SER A 414 2.33 -41.89 -14.67
N THR A 415 3.23 -41.89 -13.68
CA THR A 415 4.49 -42.68 -13.72
C THR A 415 4.36 -43.91 -12.82
N SER A 416 4.43 -45.08 -13.45
CA SER A 416 4.65 -46.39 -12.83
C SER A 416 6.07 -46.52 -12.28
N GLY A 417 6.21 -47.24 -11.16
CA GLY A 417 7.38 -47.22 -10.27
C GLY A 417 8.59 -48.08 -10.63
N GLY A 418 9.67 -47.84 -9.86
CA GLY A 418 10.88 -48.65 -9.70
C GLY A 418 11.79 -48.01 -8.63
N PRO A 419 12.50 -48.77 -7.76
CA PRO A 419 12.56 -48.46 -6.33
C PRO A 419 13.89 -47.88 -5.85
N VAL A 420 13.86 -46.98 -4.84
CA VAL A 420 14.97 -46.72 -3.91
C VAL A 420 14.37 -46.42 -2.51
N PRO A 421 14.96 -46.96 -1.43
CA PRO A 421 14.23 -47.38 -0.25
C PRO A 421 14.10 -46.30 0.84
N GLY A 422 13.01 -46.46 1.61
CA GLY A 422 12.94 -46.22 3.04
C GLY A 422 13.17 -44.80 3.52
N LEU A 423 12.09 -44.14 3.95
CA LEU A 423 12.04 -43.44 5.23
C LEU A 423 10.57 -43.13 5.57
N ILE A 424 10.01 -44.02 6.40
CA ILE A 424 8.98 -43.82 7.44
C ILE A 424 7.68 -43.14 6.98
N GLN A 425 6.69 -44.02 6.76
CA GLN A 425 5.29 -43.73 6.57
C GLN A 425 4.63 -43.59 7.95
N GLU A 426 4.25 -42.37 8.34
CA GLU A 426 3.22 -42.19 9.37
C GLU A 426 1.86 -42.23 8.68
N SER A 427 1.12 -43.31 8.92
CA SER A 427 -0.25 -43.51 8.46
C SER A 427 -1.21 -42.64 9.26
N VAL A 428 -1.81 -41.62 8.62
CA VAL A 428 -3.00 -40.95 9.14
C VAL A 428 -4.22 -41.85 8.85
N PRO A 429 -5.10 -42.14 9.82
CA PRO A 429 -6.26 -43.01 9.58
C PRO A 429 -7.24 -42.34 8.63
N ALA A 430 -7.82 -43.11 7.71
CA ALA A 430 -8.94 -42.66 6.88
C ALA A 430 -10.15 -42.41 7.81
N ASP A 431 -10.50 -41.14 8.01
CA ASP A 431 -11.75 -40.78 8.68
C ASP A 431 -12.92 -41.44 7.90
N PRO A 432 -13.79 -42.23 8.54
CA PRO A 432 -14.92 -42.89 7.87
C PRO A 432 -16.03 -41.90 7.49
N ARG A 433 -15.86 -40.60 7.72
CA ARG A 433 -16.89 -39.58 7.51
C ARG A 433 -16.80 -38.94 6.13
N VAL A 434 -17.96 -38.77 5.50
CA VAL A 434 -18.17 -38.01 4.27
C VAL A 434 -19.18 -36.92 4.55
N TYR A 435 -18.83 -35.69 4.23
CA TYR A 435 -19.70 -34.52 4.40
C TYR A 435 -20.40 -34.22 3.08
N VAL A 436 -21.72 -34.36 3.04
CA VAL A 436 -22.52 -34.22 1.82
C VAL A 436 -23.25 -32.88 1.82
N ALA A 437 -22.87 -31.99 0.91
CA ALA A 437 -23.61 -30.75 0.68
C ALA A 437 -24.83 -31.05 -0.21
N ARG A 438 -26.04 -30.84 0.33
CA ARG A 438 -27.31 -30.99 -0.37
C ARG A 438 -27.71 -29.64 -0.96
N LEU A 439 -27.59 -29.49 -2.28
CA LEU A 439 -27.80 -28.25 -3.04
C LEU A 439 -29.05 -28.41 -3.91
N GLY A 440 -30.23 -28.18 -3.35
CA GLY A 440 -31.50 -28.58 -3.99
C GLY A 440 -31.60 -30.10 -4.16
N GLU A 441 -31.70 -30.60 -5.39
CA GLU A 441 -31.75 -32.04 -5.70
C GLU A 441 -30.35 -32.70 -5.80
N ARG A 442 -29.28 -31.92 -5.76
CA ARG A 442 -27.90 -32.40 -5.93
C ARG A 442 -27.27 -32.74 -4.58
N HIS A 443 -26.57 -33.87 -4.53
CA HIS A 443 -25.77 -34.28 -3.37
C HIS A 443 -24.29 -34.26 -3.74
N ILE A 444 -23.51 -33.36 -3.14
CA ILE A 444 -22.08 -33.18 -3.44
C ILE A 444 -21.25 -33.63 -2.23
N PRO A 445 -20.57 -34.80 -2.29
CA PRO A 445 -19.79 -35.35 -1.18
C PRO A 445 -18.38 -34.74 -1.07
N PHE A 446 -17.91 -34.53 0.17
CA PHE A 446 -16.59 -34.00 0.51
C PHE A 446 -15.90 -34.80 1.63
N LEU A 447 -14.57 -34.88 1.59
CA LEU A 447 -13.77 -35.42 2.70
C LEU A 447 -13.67 -34.45 3.89
N HIS A 448 -13.71 -33.14 3.61
CA HIS A 448 -13.53 -32.11 4.63
C HIS A 448 -14.83 -31.32 4.82
N ARG A 449 -15.31 -31.23 6.07
CA ARG A 449 -16.54 -30.51 6.43
C ARG A 449 -16.50 -29.05 6.00
N GLU A 450 -15.34 -28.41 6.14
CA GLU A 450 -15.11 -27.02 5.73
C GLU A 450 -15.43 -26.79 4.24
N HIS A 451 -15.12 -27.76 3.37
CA HIS A 451 -15.46 -27.67 1.95
C HIS A 451 -16.96 -27.78 1.71
N ALA A 452 -17.63 -28.71 2.39
CA ALA A 452 -19.08 -28.87 2.29
C ALA A 452 -19.82 -27.62 2.80
N ASP A 453 -19.42 -27.08 3.95
CA ASP A 453 -20.01 -25.89 4.57
C ASP A 453 -19.83 -24.64 3.68
N ALA A 454 -18.64 -24.45 3.11
CA ALA A 454 -18.38 -23.35 2.19
C ALA A 454 -19.22 -23.43 0.91
N VAL A 455 -19.37 -24.63 0.33
CA VAL A 455 -20.18 -24.84 -0.87
C VAL A 455 -21.67 -24.62 -0.56
N ALA A 456 -22.18 -25.14 0.56
CA ALA A 456 -23.57 -24.94 0.96
C ALA A 456 -23.88 -23.45 1.25
N SER A 457 -23.01 -22.76 1.98
CA SER A 457 -23.17 -21.33 2.28
C SER A 457 -23.19 -20.46 1.02
N GLN A 458 -22.25 -20.72 0.10
CA GLN A 458 -22.19 -20.00 -1.16
C GLN A 458 -23.38 -20.32 -2.07
N TRP A 459 -23.83 -21.58 -2.11
CA TRP A 459 -25.01 -21.96 -2.87
C TRP A 459 -26.28 -21.27 -2.37
N GLY A 460 -26.47 -21.19 -1.05
CA GLY A 460 -27.61 -20.47 -0.46
C GLY A 460 -27.57 -18.97 -0.76
N THR A 461 -26.37 -18.39 -0.91
CA THR A 461 -26.21 -16.99 -1.34
C THR A 461 -26.57 -16.81 -2.82
N ASP A 462 -26.09 -17.71 -3.68
CA ASP A 462 -26.33 -17.65 -5.13
C ASP A 462 -27.80 -17.99 -5.49
N HIS A 463 -28.44 -18.85 -4.69
CA HIS A 463 -29.78 -19.37 -4.92
C HIS A 463 -30.64 -19.25 -3.66
N PRO A 464 -31.12 -18.04 -3.30
CA PRO A 464 -31.85 -17.81 -2.05
C PRO A 464 -33.12 -18.65 -1.87
N ASN A 465 -33.69 -19.14 -2.97
CA ASN A 465 -34.89 -19.98 -2.99
C ASN A 465 -34.61 -21.50 -2.97
N HIS A 466 -33.33 -21.91 -2.91
CA HIS A 466 -32.94 -23.32 -2.88
C HIS A 466 -32.25 -23.65 -1.56
N PRO A 467 -32.75 -24.62 -0.78
CA PRO A 467 -32.12 -24.99 0.48
C PRO A 467 -30.73 -25.60 0.23
N ALA A 468 -29.79 -25.23 1.09
CA ALA A 468 -28.43 -25.73 1.11
C ALA A 468 -28.07 -26.19 2.53
N GLU A 469 -27.81 -27.47 2.71
CA GLU A 469 -27.50 -28.06 4.02
C GLU A 469 -26.32 -29.03 3.89
N VAL A 470 -25.57 -29.22 4.97
CA VAL A 470 -24.49 -30.20 5.04
C VAL A 470 -24.88 -31.32 5.97
N GLU A 471 -24.87 -32.54 5.44
CA GLU A 471 -25.14 -33.76 6.18
C GLU A 471 -23.84 -34.54 6.40
N GLU A 472 -23.71 -35.17 7.56
CA GLU A 472 -22.62 -36.11 7.83
C GLU A 472 -23.09 -37.53 7.51
N TRP A 473 -22.38 -38.20 6.62
CA TRP A 473 -22.62 -39.57 6.20
C TRP A 473 -21.42 -40.43 6.58
N ASP A 474 -21.70 -41.69 6.89
CA ASP A 474 -20.66 -42.71 6.89
C ASP A 474 -20.24 -43.01 5.43
N ARG A 475 -18.95 -43.25 5.21
CA ARG A 475 -18.37 -43.50 3.89
C ARG A 475 -18.97 -44.72 3.22
N GLU A 476 -19.22 -45.81 3.95
CA GLU A 476 -19.85 -47.02 3.42
C GLU A 476 -21.30 -46.73 2.99
N LYS A 477 -21.99 -45.86 3.73
CA LYS A 477 -23.35 -45.40 3.39
C LYS A 477 -23.39 -44.60 2.09
N TRP A 478 -22.41 -43.73 1.83
CA TRP A 478 -22.30 -43.01 0.55
C TRP A 478 -21.92 -43.96 -0.60
N GLU A 479 -21.00 -44.88 -0.37
CA GLU A 479 -20.56 -45.86 -1.38
C GLU A 479 -21.72 -46.73 -1.90
N HIS A 480 -22.68 -47.07 -1.05
CA HIS A 480 -23.85 -47.88 -1.42
C HIS A 480 -25.06 -47.08 -1.91
N ARG A 481 -25.24 -45.82 -1.48
CA ARG A 481 -26.48 -45.05 -1.71
C ARG A 481 -26.30 -43.71 -2.42
N GLY A 482 -25.06 -43.24 -2.60
CA GLY A 482 -24.75 -41.93 -3.18
C GLY A 482 -24.62 -41.96 -4.71
N PRO A 483 -25.12 -40.94 -5.43
CA PRO A 483 -24.89 -40.81 -6.86
C PRO A 483 -23.39 -40.64 -7.16
N GLY A 484 -22.76 -41.63 -7.79
CA GLY A 484 -21.37 -41.57 -8.28
C GLY A 484 -20.31 -42.28 -7.44
N GLY A 485 -20.67 -42.90 -6.30
CA GLY A 485 -19.77 -43.74 -5.49
C GLY A 485 -18.52 -43.03 -4.94
N ILE A 486 -17.49 -43.80 -4.55
CA ILE A 486 -16.27 -43.30 -3.87
C ILE A 486 -15.49 -42.26 -4.69
N ARG A 487 -15.54 -42.36 -6.03
CA ARG A 487 -14.82 -41.45 -6.95
C ARG A 487 -15.48 -40.07 -7.06
N ALA A 488 -16.71 -39.92 -6.57
CA ALA A 488 -17.40 -38.64 -6.54
C ALA A 488 -17.04 -37.80 -5.31
N ILE A 489 -16.41 -38.39 -4.28
CA ILE A 489 -16.02 -37.72 -3.05
C ILE A 489 -14.88 -36.74 -3.33
N ARG A 490 -15.09 -35.48 -2.99
CA ARG A 490 -14.13 -34.38 -3.24
C ARG A 490 -13.23 -34.16 -2.03
N ASP A 491 -11.93 -34.22 -2.25
CA ASP A 491 -10.89 -33.90 -1.26
C ASP A 491 -10.51 -32.42 -1.27
N ARG A 492 -10.93 -31.67 -2.29
CA ARG A 492 -10.68 -30.23 -2.46
C ARG A 492 -11.97 -29.43 -2.68
N MET A 493 -11.87 -28.12 -2.48
CA MET A 493 -12.92 -27.19 -2.87
C MET A 493 -13.16 -27.28 -4.40
N PRO A 494 -14.41 -27.37 -4.88
CA PRO A 494 -14.69 -27.42 -6.29
C PRO A 494 -14.49 -26.04 -6.93
N ASP A 495 -13.96 -26.01 -8.14
CA ASP A 495 -13.69 -24.74 -8.83
C ASP A 495 -15.01 -24.09 -9.30
N ARG A 496 -15.02 -22.75 -9.34
CA ARG A 496 -16.11 -21.96 -9.93
C ARG A 496 -15.58 -21.16 -11.11
N ARG A 497 -16.37 -21.06 -12.16
CA ARG A 497 -16.05 -20.22 -13.33
C ARG A 497 -17.29 -19.50 -13.82
N ILE A 498 -17.06 -18.34 -14.43
CA ILE A 498 -18.13 -17.64 -15.14
C ILE A 498 -18.33 -18.36 -16.47
N VAL A 499 -19.54 -18.84 -16.71
CA VAL A 499 -19.97 -19.38 -17.99
C VAL A 499 -20.91 -18.37 -18.64
N HIS A 500 -20.55 -17.93 -19.82
CA HIS A 500 -21.37 -17.05 -20.64
C HIS A 500 -22.33 -17.90 -21.45
N HIS A 501 -23.60 -17.52 -21.48
CA HIS A 501 -24.66 -18.17 -22.22
C HIS A 501 -25.30 -17.18 -23.19
N ALA A 502 -25.62 -17.66 -24.38
CA ALA A 502 -26.50 -16.96 -25.30
C ALA A 502 -27.54 -17.93 -25.85
N HIS A 503 -28.80 -17.49 -25.91
CA HIS A 503 -29.91 -18.33 -26.30
C HIS A 503 -30.87 -17.59 -27.22
N VAL A 504 -31.41 -18.30 -28.21
CA VAL A 504 -32.46 -17.80 -29.10
C VAL A 504 -33.35 -18.94 -29.55
N VAL A 505 -34.62 -18.63 -29.77
CA VAL A 505 -35.61 -19.55 -30.30
C VAL A 505 -36.24 -18.91 -31.54
N TYR A 506 -36.37 -19.70 -32.61
CA TYR A 506 -37.08 -19.34 -33.83
C TYR A 506 -38.28 -20.27 -34.03
N LEU A 507 -39.43 -19.68 -34.35
CA LEU A 507 -40.61 -20.38 -34.82
C LEU A 507 -40.39 -20.89 -36.26
N PRO A 508 -41.19 -21.86 -36.71
CA PRO A 508 -41.22 -22.27 -38.13
C PRO A 508 -41.40 -21.06 -39.05
N GLY A 509 -40.59 -20.96 -40.10
CA GLY A 509 -40.60 -19.80 -41.01
C GLY A 509 -39.67 -18.65 -40.60
N GLY A 510 -39.02 -18.74 -39.43
CA GLY A 510 -37.92 -17.86 -39.03
C GLY A 510 -38.34 -16.61 -38.24
N GLU A 511 -39.56 -16.57 -37.72
CA GLU A 511 -39.93 -15.56 -36.74
C GLU A 511 -39.21 -15.81 -35.41
N ARG A 512 -38.63 -14.76 -34.83
CA ARG A 512 -37.89 -14.87 -33.56
C ARG A 512 -38.86 -14.81 -32.38
N LEU A 513 -38.88 -15.86 -31.56
CA LEU A 513 -39.69 -15.90 -30.34
C LEU A 513 -39.01 -15.12 -29.21
N ASN A 514 -39.75 -14.23 -28.54
CA ASN A 514 -39.29 -13.57 -27.33
C ASN A 514 -39.67 -14.39 -26.10
N ILE A 515 -38.68 -15.12 -25.56
CA ILE A 515 -38.85 -16.02 -24.40
C ILE A 515 -38.72 -15.32 -23.03
N GLY A 516 -38.72 -13.98 -22.98
CA GLY A 516 -38.67 -13.22 -21.73
C GLY A 516 -37.38 -13.41 -20.91
N ARG A 517 -36.31 -13.91 -21.53
CA ARG A 517 -34.97 -14.07 -20.93
C ARG A 517 -33.96 -13.19 -21.66
N ASP A 518 -32.95 -12.71 -20.93
CA ASP A 518 -31.84 -11.97 -21.53
C ASP A 518 -31.15 -12.80 -22.61
N LYS A 519 -30.95 -12.19 -23.78
CA LYS A 519 -30.35 -12.83 -24.97
C LYS A 519 -28.96 -13.40 -24.68
N GLN A 520 -28.25 -12.74 -23.77
CA GLN A 520 -26.96 -13.17 -23.25
C GLN A 520 -26.96 -12.99 -21.74
N ARG A 521 -26.51 -14.01 -21.01
CA ARG A 521 -26.38 -13.97 -19.56
C ARG A 521 -25.07 -14.62 -19.15
N SER A 522 -24.52 -14.21 -18.01
CA SER A 522 -23.34 -14.85 -17.43
C SER A 522 -23.73 -15.42 -16.09
N VAL A 523 -23.43 -16.70 -15.87
CA VAL A 523 -23.76 -17.40 -14.62
C VAL A 523 -22.47 -17.96 -14.06
N VAL A 524 -22.29 -17.89 -12.74
CA VAL A 524 -21.19 -18.61 -12.09
C VAL A 524 -21.61 -20.06 -11.98
N ALA A 525 -20.87 -20.96 -12.61
CA ALA A 525 -21.11 -22.40 -12.56
C ALA A 525 -20.01 -23.08 -11.76
N TRP A 526 -20.41 -24.02 -10.91
CA TRP A 526 -19.51 -24.92 -10.21
C TRP A 526 -19.01 -26.02 -11.16
N GLU A 527 -17.81 -26.54 -10.88
CA GLU A 527 -17.21 -27.68 -11.60
C GLU A 527 -18.13 -28.91 -11.67
N PHE A 528 -18.98 -29.11 -10.65
CA PHE A 528 -19.94 -30.22 -10.61
C PHE A 528 -21.27 -29.94 -11.34
N GLU A 529 -21.47 -28.74 -11.87
CA GLU A 529 -22.67 -28.37 -12.64
C GLU A 529 -22.52 -28.74 -14.12
N THR A 530 -22.46 -30.04 -14.42
CA THR A 530 -22.21 -30.58 -15.78
C THR A 530 -23.07 -29.96 -16.89
N ASP A 531 -24.31 -29.56 -16.60
CA ASP A 531 -25.23 -28.97 -17.59
C ASP A 531 -24.92 -27.51 -17.91
N LEU A 532 -24.17 -26.84 -17.03
CA LEU A 532 -23.71 -25.46 -17.18
C LEU A 532 -22.18 -25.39 -17.40
N TYR A 533 -21.45 -26.45 -17.08
CA TYR A 533 -20.00 -26.48 -17.09
C TYR A 533 -19.44 -26.79 -18.48
N THR A 534 -18.60 -25.89 -18.98
CA THR A 534 -17.75 -26.10 -20.15
C THR A 534 -16.39 -25.47 -19.88
N ASP A 535 -15.33 -26.16 -20.27
CA ASP A 535 -13.95 -25.68 -20.22
C ASP A 535 -13.51 -25.03 -21.54
N LEU A 536 -14.33 -25.13 -22.59
CA LEU A 536 -14.06 -24.57 -23.91
C LEU A 536 -14.30 -23.05 -23.94
N PRO A 537 -13.48 -22.30 -24.70
CA PRO A 537 -13.70 -20.87 -24.94
C PRO A 537 -15.12 -20.59 -25.45
N VAL A 538 -15.61 -21.46 -26.35
CA VAL A 538 -16.99 -21.47 -26.81
C VAL A 538 -17.37 -22.84 -27.36
N ARG A 539 -18.63 -23.22 -27.14
CA ARG A 539 -19.32 -24.33 -27.80
C ARG A 539 -20.75 -23.91 -28.09
N TRP A 540 -21.26 -24.31 -29.24
CA TRP A 540 -22.66 -24.08 -29.56
C TRP A 540 -23.27 -25.26 -30.31
N HIS A 541 -24.59 -25.33 -30.27
CA HIS A 541 -25.38 -26.25 -31.09
C HIS A 541 -26.74 -25.63 -31.41
N THR A 542 -27.34 -26.11 -32.49
CA THR A 542 -28.74 -25.89 -32.78
C THR A 542 -29.52 -27.17 -32.58
N THR A 543 -30.72 -27.08 -32.02
CA THR A 543 -31.57 -28.24 -31.76
C THR A 543 -33.01 -27.90 -32.10
N ARG A 544 -33.71 -28.82 -32.77
CA ARG A 544 -35.15 -28.73 -33.01
C ARG A 544 -35.90 -29.42 -31.88
N ARG A 545 -36.89 -28.76 -31.28
CA ARG A 545 -37.74 -29.34 -30.22
C ARG A 545 -39.05 -29.92 -30.78
N PRO A 546 -39.68 -30.88 -30.08
CA PRO A 546 -41.03 -31.35 -30.44
C PRO A 546 -42.01 -30.18 -30.32
N GLY A 547 -42.65 -29.77 -31.43
CA GLY A 547 -43.42 -28.51 -31.52
C GLY A 547 -42.95 -27.53 -32.61
N GLN A 548 -41.94 -27.91 -33.40
CA GLN A 548 -41.37 -27.22 -34.58
C GLN A 548 -40.45 -26.00 -34.34
N GLU A 549 -40.16 -25.64 -33.09
CA GLU A 549 -39.22 -24.56 -32.77
C GLU A 549 -37.76 -25.00 -32.95
N VAL A 550 -36.91 -24.08 -33.43
CA VAL A 550 -35.46 -24.26 -33.54
C VAL A 550 -34.76 -23.36 -32.54
N GLU A 551 -33.97 -23.97 -31.66
CA GLU A 551 -33.19 -23.27 -30.65
C GLU A 551 -31.71 -23.23 -31.00
N ALA A 552 -31.05 -22.12 -30.71
CA ALA A 552 -29.60 -22.01 -30.70
C ALA A 552 -29.11 -21.78 -29.27
N HIS A 553 -28.24 -22.69 -28.79
CA HIS A 553 -27.58 -22.58 -27.50
C HIS A 553 -26.10 -22.37 -27.71
N VAL A 554 -25.57 -21.27 -27.16
CA VAL A 554 -24.15 -20.96 -27.14
C VAL A 554 -23.71 -20.83 -25.69
N ARG A 555 -22.60 -21.49 -25.34
CA ARG A 555 -21.99 -21.37 -24.02
C ARG A 555 -20.47 -21.44 -24.09
N GLY A 556 -19.79 -20.81 -23.14
CA GLY A 556 -18.32 -20.78 -23.14
C GLY A 556 -17.74 -20.00 -21.98
N THR A 557 -16.44 -20.16 -21.77
CA THR A 557 -15.68 -19.43 -20.74
C THR A 557 -15.21 -18.05 -21.21
N GLU A 558 -15.22 -17.79 -22.53
CA GLU A 558 -14.82 -16.50 -23.11
C GLU A 558 -16.04 -15.75 -23.67
N LYS A 559 -16.34 -14.59 -23.09
CA LYS A 559 -17.51 -13.79 -23.47
C LYS A 559 -17.50 -13.40 -24.95
N ASP A 560 -16.36 -12.99 -25.48
CA ASP A 560 -16.25 -12.52 -26.86
C ASP A 560 -16.40 -13.68 -27.85
N ALA A 561 -15.84 -14.85 -27.52
CA ALA A 561 -16.02 -16.07 -28.28
C ALA A 561 -17.50 -16.51 -28.31
N VAL A 562 -18.19 -16.41 -27.16
CA VAL A 562 -19.65 -16.67 -27.06
C VAL A 562 -20.46 -15.64 -27.86
N CYS A 563 -20.11 -14.36 -27.83
CA CYS A 563 -20.76 -13.32 -28.63
C CYS A 563 -20.59 -13.56 -30.14
N ALA A 564 -19.38 -13.90 -30.57
CA ALA A 564 -19.09 -14.20 -31.98
C ALA A 564 -19.85 -15.45 -32.45
N ALA A 565 -19.75 -16.55 -31.69
CA ALA A 565 -20.47 -17.79 -32.00
C ALA A 565 -21.99 -17.63 -31.94
N TYR A 566 -22.52 -16.69 -31.15
CA TYR A 566 -23.96 -16.41 -31.12
C TYR A 566 -24.48 -15.88 -32.45
N VAL A 567 -23.70 -15.09 -33.18
CA VAL A 567 -24.08 -14.62 -34.52
C VAL A 567 -24.19 -15.81 -35.47
N GLU A 568 -23.21 -16.71 -35.46
CA GLU A 568 -23.20 -17.93 -36.28
C GLU A 568 -24.33 -18.89 -35.91
N ALA A 569 -24.54 -19.10 -34.60
CA ALA A 569 -25.61 -19.95 -34.08
C ALA A 569 -26.99 -19.38 -34.44
N CYS A 570 -27.17 -18.06 -34.40
CA CYS A 570 -28.40 -17.40 -34.85
C CYS A 570 -28.63 -17.61 -36.35
N ALA A 571 -27.59 -17.45 -37.17
CA ALA A 571 -27.69 -17.63 -38.61
C ALA A 571 -28.05 -19.08 -38.97
N GLN A 572 -27.41 -20.07 -38.33
CA GLN A 572 -27.72 -21.48 -38.53
C GLN A 572 -29.12 -21.84 -38.02
N ALA A 573 -29.53 -21.34 -36.84
CA ALA A 573 -30.87 -21.59 -36.31
C ALA A 573 -31.96 -20.99 -37.21
N LEU A 574 -31.73 -19.78 -37.75
CA LEU A 574 -32.63 -19.13 -38.69
C LEU A 574 -32.72 -19.93 -40.01
N ASP A 575 -31.59 -20.36 -40.56
CA ASP A 575 -31.56 -21.19 -41.77
C ASP A 575 -32.26 -22.53 -41.54
N ARG A 576 -31.99 -23.20 -40.41
CA ARG A 576 -32.64 -24.45 -40.00
C ARG A 576 -34.14 -24.31 -39.77
N SER A 577 -34.60 -23.15 -39.28
CA SER A 577 -36.04 -22.86 -39.09
C SER A 577 -36.80 -22.59 -40.41
N ARG A 578 -36.12 -22.10 -41.45
CA ARG A 578 -36.69 -21.86 -42.79
C ARG A 578 -36.55 -23.06 -43.72
N ASN A 579 -35.48 -23.81 -43.58
CA ASN A 579 -35.07 -24.89 -44.46
C ASN A 579 -34.85 -26.20 -43.68
N PRO A 580 -35.87 -26.75 -43.00
CA PRO A 580 -35.69 -27.91 -42.12
C PRO A 580 -35.15 -29.15 -42.86
N GLY A 581 -35.50 -29.33 -44.14
CA GLY A 581 -34.98 -30.42 -44.98
C GLY A 581 -33.46 -30.41 -45.18
N LYS A 582 -32.79 -29.25 -45.10
CA LYS A 582 -31.33 -29.12 -45.23
C LYS A 582 -30.58 -29.75 -44.04
N TYR A 583 -31.23 -29.82 -42.88
CA TYR A 583 -30.63 -30.30 -41.63
C TYR A 583 -31.12 -31.69 -41.22
N GLY A 584 -31.84 -32.39 -42.11
CA GLY A 584 -32.44 -33.68 -41.82
C GLY A 584 -33.65 -33.59 -40.86
N ASP A 585 -34.18 -32.38 -40.62
CA ASP A 585 -35.35 -32.16 -39.78
C ASP A 585 -36.63 -32.42 -40.59
N VAL A 586 -36.81 -33.64 -41.09
CA VAL A 586 -38.00 -34.00 -41.88
C VAL A 586 -39.22 -34.08 -40.96
N ILE A 587 -40.34 -33.54 -41.42
CA ILE A 587 -41.63 -33.65 -40.75
C ILE A 587 -42.15 -35.07 -41.01
N ASP A 588 -42.07 -35.96 -40.01
CA ASP A 588 -43.02 -37.08 -39.99
C ASP A 588 -44.41 -36.47 -39.85
N ARG A 589 -45.24 -36.71 -40.86
CA ARG A 589 -46.64 -36.29 -40.91
C ARG A 589 -47.48 -37.05 -39.89
#